data_AF-A0A9X2IB16-F1
#
_entry.id   AF-A0A9X2IB16-F1
#
_cell.length_a   1.000
_cell.length_b   1.000
_cell.length_c   1.000
_cell.angle_alpha   90.00
_cell.angle_beta   90.00
_cell.angle_gamma   90.00
#
_symmetry.space_group_name_H-M   'P 1'
#
loop_
_entity.id
_entity.type
_entity.pdbx_description
1 polymer ?
#
loop_
_entity_poly.entity_id
_entity_poly.type
_entity_poly.pdbx_seq_one_letter_code
_entity_poly.pdbx_strand_id
1 'polypeptide(L)'
;MKNLLMSLLLITISGQVFADDLGKKTYQIACQNCHAPQFSQAIKAPTAFNKKEWDIRFKHAAIEAKKDPAQYKSAMDYLLYSLTIGKGLMQHGGLCNESNEVHKDCSNEALTAAINYMSQR
;
A
#
# COMPACT_ATOMS: atom_id res chain seq x y z
N MET A 1 35.03 -2.16 18.52
CA MET A 1 34.50 -1.97 17.14
C MET A 1 33.64 -3.15 16.66
N LYS A 2 34.01 -4.41 16.92
CA LYS A 2 33.24 -5.61 16.51
C LYS A 2 31.81 -5.66 17.09
N ASN A 3 31.61 -5.20 18.32
CA ASN A 3 30.29 -5.20 18.99
C ASN A 3 29.38 -4.04 18.55
N LEU A 4 29.92 -2.95 18.01
CA LEU A 4 29.12 -1.80 17.54
C LEU A 4 28.50 -2.09 16.17
N LEU A 5 29.26 -2.77 15.30
CA LEU A 5 28.79 -3.26 13.99
C LEU A 5 27.66 -4.29 14.11
N MET A 6 27.72 -5.14 15.13
CA MET A 6 26.71 -6.19 15.37
C MET A 6 25.39 -5.60 15.87
N SER A 7 25.44 -4.56 16.72
CA SER A 7 24.24 -3.85 17.19
C SER A 7 23.58 -3.02 16.08
N LEU A 8 24.34 -2.41 15.16
CA LEU A 8 23.76 -1.71 14.01
C LEU A 8 23.01 -2.66 13.06
N LEU A 9 23.50 -3.89 12.88
CA LEU A 9 22.89 -4.86 11.99
C LEU A 9 21.51 -5.33 12.50
N LEU A 10 21.36 -5.57 13.81
CA LEU A 10 20.07 -6.00 14.39
C LEU A 10 18.95 -4.96 14.30
N ILE A 11 19.28 -3.67 14.36
CA ILE A 11 18.30 -2.59 14.29
C ILE A 11 17.65 -2.53 12.89
N THR A 12 18.42 -2.79 11.84
CA THR A 12 17.92 -2.74 10.45
C THR A 12 16.97 -3.89 10.11
N ILE A 13 17.24 -5.10 10.63
CA ILE A 13 16.42 -6.30 10.35
C ILE A 13 15.05 -6.18 11.01
N SER A 14 14.99 -5.60 12.21
CA SER A 14 13.75 -5.46 12.98
C SER A 14 12.73 -4.57 12.25
N GLY A 15 13.16 -3.43 11.70
CA GLY A 15 12.27 -2.48 11.03
C GLY A 15 11.59 -3.03 9.76
N GLN A 16 12.27 -3.91 9.01
CA GLN A 16 11.69 -4.51 7.81
C GLN A 16 10.58 -5.52 8.14
N VAL A 17 10.77 -6.32 9.19
CA VAL A 17 9.78 -7.33 9.62
C VAL A 17 8.49 -6.68 10.11
N PHE A 18 8.56 -5.53 10.80
CA PHE A 18 7.37 -4.80 11.24
C PHE A 18 6.59 -4.15 10.09
N ALA A 19 7.28 -3.63 9.07
CA ALA A 19 6.62 -3.05 7.90
C ALA A 19 5.89 -4.09 7.05
N ASP A 20 6.48 -5.29 6.89
CA ASP A 20 5.84 -6.41 6.18
C ASP A 20 4.60 -6.93 6.92
N ASP A 21 4.62 -6.98 8.26
CA ASP A 21 3.46 -7.38 9.06
C ASP A 21 2.32 -6.35 8.97
N LEU A 22 2.64 -5.05 9.06
CA LEU A 22 1.67 -3.97 8.92
C LEU A 22 1.00 -3.99 7.53
N GLY A 23 1.80 -4.06 6.46
CA GLY A 23 1.26 -4.06 5.10
C GLY A 23 0.38 -5.26 4.80
N LYS A 24 0.79 -6.45 5.26
CA LYS A 24 0.01 -7.67 5.15
C LYS A 24 -1.31 -7.58 5.93
N LYS A 25 -1.27 -7.13 7.17
CA LYS A 25 -2.45 -6.99 8.03
C LYS A 25 -3.45 -6.00 7.42
N THR A 26 -3.00 -4.83 7.00
CA THR A 26 -3.87 -3.82 6.39
C THR A 26 -4.44 -4.31 5.06
N TYR A 27 -3.65 -5.03 4.25
CA TYR A 27 -4.17 -5.71 3.05
C TYR A 27 -5.32 -6.68 3.39
N GLN A 28 -5.15 -7.53 4.40
CA GLN A 28 -6.15 -8.52 4.78
C GLN A 28 -7.44 -7.88 5.30
N ILE A 29 -7.33 -6.78 6.05
CA ILE A 29 -8.47 -6.11 6.66
C ILE A 29 -9.24 -5.27 5.64
N ALA A 30 -8.54 -4.52 4.79
CA ALA A 30 -9.14 -3.48 3.96
C ALA A 30 -9.16 -3.83 2.46
N CYS A 31 -8.07 -4.36 1.93
CA CYS A 31 -7.85 -4.40 0.48
C CYS A 31 -8.20 -5.75 -0.19
N GLN A 32 -8.07 -6.87 0.53
CA GLN A 32 -8.08 -8.21 -0.07
C GLN A 32 -9.38 -8.55 -0.81
N ASN A 33 -10.52 -8.04 -0.32
CA ASN A 33 -11.83 -8.36 -0.90
C ASN A 33 -11.98 -7.86 -2.34
N CYS A 34 -11.15 -6.89 -2.73
CA CYS A 34 -11.12 -6.35 -4.08
C CYS A 34 -9.85 -6.71 -4.84
N HIS A 35 -8.70 -6.69 -4.16
CA HIS A 35 -7.40 -6.84 -4.82
C HIS A 35 -6.89 -8.27 -4.90
N ALA A 36 -7.46 -9.23 -4.15
CA ALA A 36 -6.99 -10.61 -4.23
C ALA A 36 -7.20 -11.20 -5.64
N PRO A 37 -6.31 -12.07 -6.13
CA PRO A 37 -6.38 -12.61 -7.51
C PRO A 37 -7.72 -13.23 -7.89
N GLN A 38 -8.42 -13.85 -6.94
CA GLN A 38 -9.72 -14.48 -7.15
C GLN A 38 -10.88 -13.49 -7.37
N PHE A 39 -10.71 -12.21 -7.02
CA PHE A 39 -11.78 -11.19 -7.10
C PHE A 39 -11.44 -10.08 -8.10
N SER A 40 -10.19 -9.65 -8.11
CA SER A 40 -9.71 -8.45 -8.82
C SER A 40 -10.05 -8.41 -10.30
N GLN A 41 -9.92 -9.53 -11.02
CA GLN A 41 -10.19 -9.58 -12.46
C GLN A 41 -11.65 -9.25 -12.80
N ALA A 42 -12.61 -9.79 -12.03
CA ALA A 42 -14.04 -9.60 -12.27
C ALA A 42 -14.47 -8.14 -12.08
N ILE A 43 -13.85 -7.44 -11.12
CA ILE A 43 -14.17 -6.05 -10.79
C ILE A 43 -13.15 -5.05 -11.37
N LYS A 44 -12.22 -5.52 -12.20
CA LYS A 44 -11.15 -4.72 -12.84
C LYS A 44 -10.29 -3.92 -11.84
N ALA A 45 -10.09 -4.44 -10.63
CA ALA A 45 -9.12 -3.93 -9.68
C ALA A 45 -7.70 -4.39 -10.06
N PRO A 46 -6.63 -3.65 -9.74
CA PRO A 46 -5.28 -4.15 -9.91
C PRO A 46 -5.07 -5.35 -8.97
N THR A 47 -4.64 -6.45 -9.55
CA THR A 47 -4.42 -7.73 -8.87
C THR A 47 -3.25 -7.59 -7.90
N ALA A 48 -3.46 -7.92 -6.63
CA ALA A 48 -2.37 -8.02 -5.66
C ALA A 48 -1.32 -9.00 -6.16
N PHE A 49 -0.06 -8.61 -6.04
CA PHE A 49 1.13 -9.34 -6.46
C PHE A 49 1.26 -9.57 -7.98
N ASN A 50 0.66 -8.67 -8.77
CA ASN A 50 0.89 -8.59 -10.22
C ASN A 50 1.77 -7.38 -10.54
N LYS A 51 3.10 -7.58 -10.63
CA LYS A 51 4.08 -6.52 -10.90
C LYS A 51 3.69 -5.59 -12.01
N LYS A 52 3.23 -6.16 -13.13
CA LYS A 52 2.99 -5.42 -14.35
C LYS A 52 1.83 -4.43 -14.17
N GLU A 53 0.77 -4.86 -13.49
CA GLU A 53 -0.36 -3.99 -13.19
C GLU A 53 0.03 -2.87 -12.22
N TRP A 54 0.76 -3.19 -11.15
CA TRP A 54 1.22 -2.21 -10.18
C TRP A 54 2.25 -1.23 -10.78
N ASP A 55 3.22 -1.69 -11.58
CA ASP A 55 4.19 -0.84 -12.28
C ASP A 55 3.48 0.19 -13.17
N ILE A 56 2.40 -0.20 -13.86
CA ILE A 56 1.59 0.73 -14.66
C ILE A 56 0.94 1.78 -13.75
N ARG A 57 0.41 1.39 -12.59
CA ARG A 57 -0.22 2.33 -11.65
C ARG A 57 0.78 3.29 -11.05
N PHE A 58 1.96 2.81 -10.66
CA PHE A 58 3.04 3.67 -10.17
C PHE A 58 3.55 4.63 -11.24
N LYS A 59 3.70 4.19 -12.50
CA LYS A 59 4.06 5.08 -13.62
C LYS A 59 3.03 6.17 -13.85
N HIS A 60 1.75 5.80 -13.87
CA HIS A 60 0.67 6.77 -14.01
C HIS A 60 0.65 7.75 -12.83
N ALA A 61 0.76 7.25 -11.60
CA ALA A 61 0.80 8.09 -10.40
C ALA A 61 2.00 9.04 -10.39
N ALA A 62 3.16 8.61 -10.89
CA ALA A 62 4.34 9.47 -11.04
C ALA A 62 4.12 10.58 -12.08
N ILE A 63 3.36 10.31 -13.15
CA ILE A 63 2.99 11.33 -14.13
C ILE A 63 2.02 12.34 -13.50
N GLU A 64 1.00 11.86 -12.78
CA GLU A 64 0.03 12.74 -12.10
C GLU A 64 0.68 13.60 -11.02
N ALA A 65 1.58 13.02 -10.20
CA ALA A 65 2.32 13.78 -9.20
C ALA A 65 3.17 14.90 -9.80
N LYS A 66 3.70 14.72 -11.03
CA LYS A 66 4.45 15.76 -11.73
C LYS A 66 3.56 16.90 -12.27
N LYS A 67 2.26 16.68 -12.45
CA LYS A 67 1.32 17.72 -12.91
C LYS A 67 0.99 18.72 -11.78
N ASP A 68 0.95 18.23 -10.55
CA ASP A 68 0.75 19.06 -9.36
C ASP A 68 1.76 18.70 -8.24
N PRO A 69 3.02 19.17 -8.37
CA PRO A 69 4.06 18.90 -7.38
C PRO A 69 3.86 19.70 -6.08
N ALA A 70 2.94 20.67 -6.06
CA ALA A 70 2.57 21.36 -4.82
C ALA A 70 1.76 20.41 -3.93
N GLN A 71 0.82 19.68 -4.53
CA GLN A 71 -0.06 18.73 -3.86
C GLN A 71 0.57 17.34 -3.62
N TYR A 72 1.30 16.78 -4.61
CA TYR A 72 1.85 15.43 -4.53
C TYR A 72 3.38 15.46 -4.67
N LYS A 73 4.11 15.03 -3.63
CA LYS A 73 5.57 14.95 -3.67
C LYS A 73 6.07 13.65 -4.29
N SER A 74 5.23 12.61 -4.30
CA SER A 74 5.58 11.30 -4.81
C SER A 74 4.43 10.59 -5.54
N ALA A 75 4.77 9.52 -6.26
CA ALA A 75 3.76 8.62 -6.82
C ALA A 75 2.90 7.96 -5.72
N MET A 76 3.49 7.67 -4.56
CA MET A 76 2.76 7.12 -3.42
C MET A 76 1.75 8.13 -2.88
N ASP A 77 2.10 9.42 -2.81
CA ASP A 77 1.19 10.46 -2.34
C ASP A 77 -0.06 10.54 -3.23
N TYR A 78 0.13 10.45 -4.54
CA TYR A 78 -1.00 10.40 -5.49
C TYR A 78 -1.82 9.12 -5.35
N LEU A 79 -1.18 7.96 -5.12
CA LEU A 79 -1.90 6.70 -4.89
C LEU A 79 -2.71 6.73 -3.60
N LEU A 80 -2.15 7.25 -2.51
CA LEU A 80 -2.86 7.45 -1.24
C LEU A 80 -4.02 8.42 -1.41
N TYR A 81 -3.81 9.55 -2.09
CA TYR A 81 -4.90 10.48 -2.41
C TYR A 81 -6.01 9.77 -3.20
N SER A 82 -5.66 9.04 -4.26
CA SER A 82 -6.61 8.28 -5.09
C SER A 82 -7.38 7.23 -4.28
N LEU A 83 -6.73 6.61 -3.28
CA LEU A 83 -7.37 5.70 -2.34
C LEU A 83 -8.38 6.44 -1.44
N THR A 84 -8.01 7.60 -0.91
CA THR A 84 -8.87 8.43 -0.06
C THR A 84 -10.13 8.89 -0.80
N ILE A 85 -9.99 9.35 -2.03
CA ILE A 85 -11.14 9.81 -2.84
C ILE A 85 -11.87 8.68 -3.58
N GLY A 86 -11.34 7.46 -3.55
CA GLY A 86 -11.85 6.36 -4.38
C GLY A 86 -11.58 6.56 -5.87
N LYS A 87 -11.61 5.46 -6.65
CA LYS A 87 -11.45 5.51 -8.11
C LYS A 87 -12.13 4.33 -8.79
N GLY A 88 -13.10 4.61 -9.65
CA GLY A 88 -13.90 3.56 -10.29
C GLY A 88 -14.75 2.83 -9.25
N LEU A 89 -14.57 1.52 -9.12
CA LEU A 89 -15.26 0.70 -8.10
C LEU A 89 -14.53 0.69 -6.74
N MET A 90 -13.35 1.31 -6.64
CA MET A 90 -12.63 1.42 -5.38
C MET A 90 -13.31 2.45 -4.48
N GLN A 91 -13.80 1.99 -3.33
CA GLN A 91 -14.44 2.82 -2.32
C GLN A 91 -13.44 3.75 -1.64
N HIS A 92 -13.95 4.87 -1.11
CA HIS A 92 -13.19 5.81 -0.29
C HIS A 92 -12.46 5.08 0.85
N GLY A 93 -11.19 5.40 1.07
CA GLY A 93 -10.42 4.82 2.17
C GLY A 93 -10.11 3.32 2.03
N GLY A 94 -10.39 2.71 0.87
CA GLY A 94 -10.12 1.30 0.62
C GLY A 94 -10.86 0.35 1.55
N LEU A 95 -12.06 0.72 2.01
CA LEU A 95 -12.89 -0.03 2.97
C LEU A 95 -12.27 -0.23 4.37
N CYS A 96 -11.19 0.49 4.70
CA CYS A 96 -10.53 0.31 5.99
C CYS A 96 -11.46 0.68 7.14
N ASN A 97 -12.13 1.84 7.08
CA ASN A 97 -13.04 2.31 8.13
C ASN A 97 -14.32 1.46 8.22
N GLU A 98 -14.66 0.75 7.16
CA GLU A 98 -15.83 -0.11 7.01
C GLU A 98 -15.56 -1.53 7.51
N SER A 99 -14.30 -1.87 7.82
CA SER A 99 -13.98 -3.16 8.45
C SER A 99 -14.52 -3.22 9.88
N ASN A 100 -15.05 -4.38 10.28
CA ASN A 100 -15.55 -4.64 11.63
C ASN A 100 -14.43 -4.92 12.66
N GLU A 101 -13.18 -4.70 12.29
CA GLU A 101 -12.02 -4.94 13.13
C GLU A 101 -11.87 -3.85 14.20
N VAL A 102 -11.76 -4.27 15.47
CA VAL A 102 -11.71 -3.38 16.66
C VAL A 102 -10.42 -2.56 16.72
N HIS A 103 -9.32 -3.09 16.17
CA HIS A 103 -7.99 -2.46 16.20
C HIS A 103 -7.43 -2.26 14.78
N LYS A 104 -8.29 -1.82 13.86
CA LYS A 104 -7.88 -1.44 12.50
C LYS A 104 -6.99 -0.20 12.51
N ASP A 105 -5.91 -0.26 11.73
CA ASP A 105 -5.05 0.88 11.45
C ASP A 105 -5.31 1.35 10.01
N CYS A 106 -5.96 2.51 9.90
CA CYS A 106 -6.27 3.16 8.63
C CYS A 106 -5.39 4.39 8.38
N SER A 107 -4.23 4.48 9.05
CA SER A 107 -3.27 5.54 8.84
C SER A 107 -2.67 5.49 7.43
N ASN A 108 -2.15 6.64 6.97
CA ASN A 108 -1.41 6.69 5.71
C ASN A 108 -0.20 5.74 5.71
N GLU A 109 0.41 5.48 6.86
CA GLU A 109 1.52 4.52 7.01
C GLU A 109 1.05 3.09 6.73
N ALA A 110 -0.05 2.68 7.38
CA ALA A 110 -0.65 1.37 7.16
C ALA A 110 -1.11 1.16 5.71
N LEU A 111 -1.74 2.16 5.12
CA LEU A 111 -2.18 2.12 3.72
C LEU A 111 -0.99 2.11 2.74
N THR A 112 0.07 2.86 3.03
CA THR A 112 1.33 2.81 2.27
C THR A 112 1.95 1.43 2.31
N ALA A 113 2.02 0.84 3.51
CA ALA A 113 2.53 -0.51 3.71
C ALA A 113 1.69 -1.54 2.93
N ALA A 114 0.36 -1.40 2.90
CA ALA A 114 -0.52 -2.28 2.14
C ALA A 114 -0.35 -2.13 0.61
N ILE A 115 -0.23 -0.91 0.10
CA ILE A 115 0.05 -0.66 -1.33
C ILE A 115 1.40 -1.29 -1.70
N ASN A 116 2.43 -1.06 -0.88
CA ASN A 116 3.73 -1.67 -1.09
C ASN A 116 3.63 -3.19 -1.09
N TYR A 117 3.01 -3.78 -0.06
CA TYR A 117 2.79 -5.22 0.06
C TYR A 117 2.09 -5.80 -1.18
N MET A 118 1.00 -5.19 -1.65
CA MET A 118 0.30 -5.65 -2.86
C MET A 118 1.12 -5.48 -4.14
N SER A 119 2.03 -4.51 -4.19
CA SER A 119 2.87 -4.25 -5.36
C SER A 119 4.15 -5.09 -5.43
N GLN A 120 4.46 -5.84 -4.37
CA GLN A 120 5.56 -6.79 -4.39
C GLN A 120 5.25 -7.94 -5.37
N ARG A 121 6.31 -8.47 -6.02
CA ARG A 121 6.34 -9.50 -7.09
C ARG A 121 6.21 -8.97 -8.49
#